data_AF-A0A1C5CAY6-F1
#
_entry.id   AF-A0A1C5CAY6-F1
#
_cell.length_a   1.000
_cell.length_b   1.000
_cell.length_c   1.000
_cell.angle_alpha   90.00
_cell.angle_beta   90.00
_cell.angle_gamma   90.00
#
_symmetry.space_group_name_H-M   'P 1'
#
loop_
_entity.id
_entity.type
_entity.pdbx_description
1 polymer ?
#
loop_
_entity_poly.entity_id
_entity_poly.type
_entity_poly.pdbx_seq_one_letter_code
_entity_poly.pdbx_strand_id
1 'polypeptide(L)' 'MTAQPRIGSVWARRYPDAPQHDSDFRVTGVFTIGTVTYIETEEIESGALCRGRLEHILEYAKPVSD' A
#
# COMPACT_ATOMS: atom_id res chain seq x y z
N MET A 1 -15.32 5.01 -8.04
CA MET A 1 -14.82 3.67 -7.67
C MET A 1 -13.44 3.86 -7.05
N THR A 2 -13.23 3.49 -5.79
CA THR A 2 -11.88 3.42 -5.21
C THR A 2 -11.18 2.21 -5.82
N ALA A 3 -10.00 2.38 -6.41
CA ALA A 3 -9.22 1.25 -6.89
C ALA A 3 -8.92 0.32 -5.70
N GLN A 4 -8.97 -0.99 -5.92
CA GLN A 4 -8.56 -1.97 -4.91
C GLN A 4 -7.11 -2.37 -5.18
N PRO A 5 -6.24 -2.46 -4.15
CA PRO A 5 -4.90 -2.99 -4.31
C PRO A 5 -4.93 -4.41 -4.88
N ARG A 6 -4.12 -4.65 -5.91
CA ARG A 6 -3.93 -5.96 -6.54
C ARG A 6 -2.44 -6.27 -6.59
N ILE A 7 -2.07 -7.53 -6.54
CA ILE A 7 -0.68 -7.95 -6.72
C ILE A 7 -0.13 -7.33 -8.02
N GLY A 8 1.03 -6.69 -7.93
CA GLY A 8 1.67 -5.96 -9.02
C GLY A 8 1.30 -4.47 -9.12
N SER A 9 0.18 -4.03 -8.55
CA SER A 9 -0.21 -2.60 -8.59
C SER A 9 0.74 -1.75 -7.76
N VAL A 10 1.03 -0.53 -8.26
CA VAL A 10 1.89 0.46 -7.61
C VAL A 10 1.02 1.54 -6.98
N TRP A 11 1.39 1.93 -5.77
CA TRP A 11 0.65 2.87 -4.94
C TRP A 11 1.60 3.88 -4.32
N ALA A 12 1.13 5.11 -4.20
CA ALA A 12 1.84 6.21 -3.57
C ALA A 12 1.20 6.46 -2.21
N ARG A 13 1.97 6.28 -1.13
CA ARG A 13 1.61 6.67 0.24
C ARG A 13 2.11 8.08 0.52
N ARG A 14 1.22 8.97 0.94
CA ARG A 14 1.56 10.36 1.26
C ARG A 14 0.97 10.78 2.60
N TYR A 15 1.80 11.22 3.53
CA TYR A 15 1.44 11.69 4.86
C TYR A 15 1.55 13.22 4.93
N PRO A 16 0.41 13.96 4.96
CA PRO A 16 0.43 15.42 4.93
C PRO A 16 1.27 16.06 6.03
N ASP A 17 1.25 15.48 7.23
CA ASP A 17 1.94 16.02 8.41
C ASP A 17 3.33 15.40 8.65
N ALA A 18 3.75 14.42 7.83
CA ALA A 18 5.00 13.69 8.01
C ALA A 18 5.59 13.16 6.67
N PRO A 19 5.95 14.06 5.74
CA PRO A 19 6.37 13.70 4.39
C PRO A 19 7.65 12.84 4.33
N GLN A 20 8.45 12.80 5.41
CA GLN A 20 9.58 11.89 5.51
C GLN A 20 9.19 10.40 5.50
N HIS A 21 7.90 10.08 5.61
CA HIS A 21 7.35 8.72 5.52
C HIS A 21 6.65 8.45 4.18
N ASP A 22 6.67 9.42 3.27
CA ASP A 22 6.15 9.25 1.92
C ASP A 22 6.96 8.18 1.20
N SER A 23 6.27 7.23 0.59
CA SER A 23 6.93 6.19 -0.21
C SER A 23 6.00 5.65 -1.27
N ASP A 24 6.60 5.16 -2.35
CA ASP A 24 5.90 4.38 -3.35
C ASP A 24 6.16 2.90 -3.09
N PHE A 25 5.11 2.09 -3.23
CA PHE A 25 5.20 0.67 -2.95
C PHE A 25 4.44 -0.14 -3.99
N ARG A 26 4.94 -1.34 -4.28
CA ARG A 26 4.27 -2.35 -5.08
C ARG A 26 3.59 -3.35 -4.16
N VAL A 27 2.35 -3.71 -4.47
CA VAL A 27 1.64 -4.76 -3.76
C VAL A 27 2.18 -6.12 -4.20
N THR A 28 2.63 -6.94 -3.26
CA THR A 28 3.18 -8.29 -3.52
C THR A 28 2.23 -9.40 -3.07
N GLY A 29 1.29 -9.10 -2.17
CA GLY A 29 0.30 -10.06 -1.66
C GLY A 29 -0.96 -9.37 -1.14
N VAL A 30 -2.09 -10.06 -1.22
CA VAL A 30 -3.37 -9.64 -0.63
C VAL A 30 -4.05 -10.86 -0.03
N PHE A 31 -4.39 -10.83 1.25
CA PHE A 31 -5.04 -11.95 1.93
C PHE A 31 -5.96 -11.48 3.06
N THR A 32 -6.87 -12.36 3.48
CA THR A 32 -7.86 -12.06 4.52
C THR A 32 -7.75 -13.05 5.67
N ILE A 33 -7.73 -12.54 6.91
CA ILE A 33 -7.81 -13.35 8.14
C ILE A 33 -9.08 -12.92 8.87
N GLY A 34 -10.06 -13.82 8.96
CA GLY A 34 -11.39 -13.49 9.49
C GLY A 34 -12.07 -12.45 8.60
N THR A 35 -12.33 -11.26 9.15
CA THR A 35 -12.94 -10.12 8.44
C THR A 35 -11.93 -9.04 8.05
N VAL A 36 -10.64 -9.22 8.35
CA VAL A 36 -9.60 -8.21 8.12
C VAL A 36 -8.76 -8.57 6.91
N THR A 37 -8.67 -7.64 5.96
CA THR A 37 -7.79 -7.78 4.79
C THR A 37 -6.44 -7.12 5.06
N TYR A 38 -5.38 -7.86 4.73
CA TYR A 38 -4.00 -7.43 4.80
C TYR A 38 -3.42 -7.37 3.39
N ILE A 39 -2.43 -6.50 3.22
CA ILE A 39 -1.59 -6.49 2.03
C ILE A 39 -0.12 -6.64 2.42
N GLU A 40 0.62 -7.26 1.53
CA GLU A 40 2.08 -7.27 1.54
C GLU A 40 2.58 -6.33 0.46
N THR A 41 3.63 -5.60 0.78
CA THR A 41 4.14 -4.53 -0.07
C THR A 41 5.65 -4.57 -0.11
N GLU A 42 6.21 -4.14 -1.23
CA GLU A 42 7.63 -3.86 -1.41
C GLU A 42 7.77 -2.37 -1.69
N GLU A 43 8.50 -1.64 -0.86
CA GLU A 43 8.84 -0.25 -1.14
C GLU A 43 9.77 -0.17 -2.36
N ILE A 44 9.43 0.69 -3.33
CA ILE A 44 10.11 0.74 -4.64
C ILE A 44 11.55 1.25 -4.50
N GLU A 45 11.78 2.23 -3.63
CA GLU A 45 13.11 2.83 -3.48
C GLU A 45 14.06 1.96 -2.65
N SER A 46 13.56 1.36 -1.57
CA SER A 46 14.38 0.65 -0.59
C SER A 46 14.39 -0.88 -0.80
N GLY A 47 13.43 -1.42 -1.55
CA GLY A 47 13.16 -2.87 -1.62
C GLY A 47 12.62 -3.45 -0.30
N ALA A 48 12.27 -2.61 0.67
CA ALA A 48 11.82 -3.07 1.98
C ALA A 48 10.47 -3.77 1.89
N LEU A 49 10.39 -4.97 2.46
CA LEU A 49 9.15 -5.73 2.54
C LEU A 49 8.37 -5.32 3.79
N CYS A 50 7.09 -5.04 3.60
CA CYS A 50 6.18 -4.62 4.64
C CYS A 50 4.85 -5.35 4.54
N ARG A 51 4.11 -5.32 5.64
CA ARG A 51 2.75 -5.86 5.73
C ARG A 51 1.90 -4.92 6.56
N GLY A 52 0.68 -4.66 6.10
CA GLY A 52 -0.24 -3.78 6.81
C GLY A 52 -1.69 -4.14 6.55
N ARG A 53 -2.59 -3.61 7.38
CA ARG A 53 -4.03 -3.70 7.13
C ARG A 53 -4.37 -2.84 5.92
N LEU A 54 -5.20 -3.39 5.04
CA LEU A 54 -5.64 -2.69 3.84
C LEU A 54 -6.31 -1.35 4.20
N GLU A 55 -7.20 -1.36 5.19
CA GLU A 55 -7.94 -0.16 5.63
C GLU A 55 -7.03 1.01 6.03
N HIS A 56 -5.94 0.74 6.77
CA HIS A 56 -5.00 1.78 7.21
C HIS A 56 -4.14 2.28 6.05
N ILE A 57 -3.77 1.40 5.13
CA ILE A 57 -2.96 1.80 3.99
C ILE A 57 -3.76 2.72 3.07
N LEU A 58 -5.05 2.42 2.85
CA LEU A 58 -5.93 3.24 2.02
C LEU A 58 -6.25 4.63 2.59
N GLU A 59 -5.94 4.89 3.86
CA GLU A 59 -6.09 6.21 4.47
C GLU A 59 -5.15 7.24 3.83
N TYR A 60 -3.93 6.81 3.47
CA TYR A 60 -2.86 7.67 2.95
C TYR A 60 -2.35 7.25 1.57
N ALA A 61 -2.74 6.07 1.08
CA ALA A 61 -2.27 5.54 -0.19
C ALA A 61 -3.31 5.68 -1.30
N LYS A 62 -2.82 6.05 -2.49
CA LYS A 62 -3.62 6.08 -3.72
C LYS A 62 -2.91 5.27 -4.81
N PRO A 63 -3.66 4.65 -5.73
CA PRO A 63 -3.03 3.98 -6.87
C PRO A 63 -2.22 5.01 -7.65
N VAL A 64 -1.00 4.66 -8.01
CA VAL A 64 -0.29 5.37 -9.08
C VAL A 64 -0.92 4.83 -10.36
N SER A 65 -1.69 5.68 -11.05
CA SER A 65 -2.19 5.33 -12.37
C SER A 65 -1.00 5.00 -13.28
N ASP A 66 -1.14 3.96 -14.10
CA ASP A 66 -0.61 4.06 -15.46
C ASP A 66 -1.56 4.95 -16.29
#